data_AF-W9GAF5-F1
#
_entry.id   AF-W9GAF5-F1
#
_cell.length_a   1.000
_cell.length_b   1.000
_cell.length_c   1.000
_cell.angle_alpha   90.00
_cell.angle_beta   90.00
_cell.angle_gamma   90.00
#
_symmetry.space_group_name_H-M   'P 1'
#
loop_
_entity.id
_entity.type
_entity.pdbx_description
1 polymer ?
#
loop_
_entity_poly.entity_id
_entity_poly.type
_entity_poly.pdbx_seq_one_letter_code
_entity_poly.pdbx_strand_id
1 'polypeptide(L)'
;MDSIVWPILWTACGVVTIVASLLAYRSTRWRHVGRAATAVLFLIGGALVHVINLVTGGDYTSFADPAHFQWVTDTWRDVVGPNQLLFIGLLIVFEATVGLLVISGGHRTQLGYLGVIAFYLALWLFGPIELVFVLVMLVPMVLLLRAERHAVMTPTVIAGSEAKVTR
;
A
#
# COMPACT_ATOMS: atom_id res chain seq x y z
N MET A 1 -11.48 5.79 -20.73
CA MET A 1 -11.79 6.20 -19.33
C MET A 1 -10.97 7.44 -19.05
N ASP A 2 -11.61 8.52 -18.62
CA ASP A 2 -10.98 9.85 -18.55
C ASP A 2 -9.69 9.82 -17.71
N SER A 3 -8.63 10.43 -18.26
CA SER A 3 -7.28 10.47 -17.68
C SER A 3 -7.22 11.03 -16.26
N ILE A 4 -8.27 11.71 -15.80
CA ILE A 4 -8.33 12.39 -14.51
C ILE A 4 -8.86 11.52 -13.36
N VAL A 5 -9.59 10.44 -13.65
CA VAL A 5 -10.25 9.63 -12.61
C VAL A 5 -9.23 8.94 -11.70
N TRP A 6 -8.18 8.35 -12.29
CA TRP A 6 -7.14 7.66 -11.53
C TRP A 6 -6.31 8.60 -10.64
N PRO A 7 -5.85 9.76 -11.13
CA PRO A 7 -5.23 10.79 -10.28
C PRO A 7 -6.12 11.25 -9.12
N ILE A 8 -7.42 11.46 -9.35
CA ILE A 8 -8.36 11.85 -8.30
C ILE A 8 -8.44 10.74 -7.23
N LEU A 9 -8.59 9.48 -7.64
CA LEU A 9 -8.65 8.34 -6.73
C LEU A 9 -7.39 8.25 -5.85
N TRP A 10 -6.21 8.29 -6.46
CA TRP A 10 -4.94 8.23 -5.76
C TRP A 10 -4.78 9.39 -4.79
N THR A 11 -5.05 10.62 -5.24
CA THR A 11 -4.91 11.82 -4.40
C THR A 11 -5.89 11.80 -3.23
N ALA A 12 -7.16 11.48 -3.48
CA ALA A 12 -8.18 11.41 -2.44
C ALA A 12 -7.85 10.34 -1.40
N CYS A 13 -7.50 9.13 -1.84
CA CYS A 13 -7.15 8.03 -0.93
C CYS A 13 -5.86 8.34 -0.15
N GLY A 14 -4.86 8.96 -0.79
CA GLY A 14 -3.63 9.40 -0.15
C GLY A 14 -3.90 10.41 0.96
N VAL A 15 -4.65 11.48 0.65
CA VAL A 15 -5.03 12.51 1.63
C VAL A 15 -5.83 11.91 2.80
N VAL A 16 -6.84 11.08 2.51
CA VAL A 16 -7.64 10.41 3.55
C VAL A 16 -6.75 9.52 4.42
N THR A 17 -5.82 8.78 3.82
CA THR A 17 -4.87 7.93 4.55
C THR A 17 -3.97 8.75 5.48
N ILE A 18 -3.46 9.90 5.00
CA ILE A 18 -2.64 10.81 5.81
C ILE A 18 -3.45 11.32 7.00
N VAL A 19 -4.62 11.93 6.76
CA VAL A 19 -5.46 12.50 7.83
C VAL A 19 -5.89 11.43 8.83
N ALA A 20 -6.32 10.27 8.34
CA ALA A 20 -6.73 9.15 9.19
C ALA A 20 -5.57 8.64 10.06
N SER A 21 -4.35 8.55 9.52
CA SER A 21 -3.18 8.06 10.26
C SER A 21 -2.83 8.91 11.48
N LEU A 22 -2.99 10.24 11.39
CA LEU A 22 -2.73 11.18 12.48
C LEU A 22 -3.69 10.96 13.66
N LEU A 23 -4.89 10.47 13.39
CA LEU A 23 -5.95 10.27 14.36
C LEU A 23 -6.13 8.80 14.77
N ALA A 24 -5.52 7.86 14.04
CA ALA A 24 -5.73 6.42 14.19
C ALA A 24 -5.32 5.87 15.55
N TYR A 25 -4.32 6.47 16.20
CA TYR A 25 -3.88 6.03 17.53
C TYR A 25 -4.94 6.31 18.61
N ARG A 26 -5.72 7.38 18.44
CA ARG A 26 -6.71 7.84 19.43
C ARG A 26 -8.13 7.38 19.11
N SER A 27 -8.40 6.93 17.90
CA SER A 27 -9.76 6.60 17.46
C SER A 27 -9.81 5.38 16.56
N THR A 28 -10.58 4.39 17.01
CA THR A 28 -10.89 3.19 16.24
C THR A 28 -11.54 3.53 14.90
N ARG A 29 -12.40 4.56 14.84
CA ARG A 29 -13.06 4.97 13.59
C ARG A 29 -12.04 5.44 12.55
N TRP A 30 -11.14 6.35 12.93
CA TRP A 30 -10.10 6.86 12.04
C TRP A 30 -9.12 5.78 11.61
N ARG A 31 -8.83 4.81 12.49
CA ARG A 31 -8.02 3.65 12.12
C ARG A 31 -8.69 2.80 11.02
N HIS A 32 -10.00 2.55 11.11
CA HIS A 32 -10.75 1.85 10.05
C HIS A 32 -10.82 2.65 8.75
N VAL A 33 -10.98 3.98 8.83
CA VAL A 33 -10.93 4.86 7.66
C VAL A 33 -9.56 4.76 6.96
N GLY A 34 -8.46 4.79 7.73
CA GLY A 34 -7.11 4.62 7.19
C GLY A 34 -6.92 3.27 6.51
N ARG A 35 -7.42 2.18 7.12
CA ARG A 35 -7.44 0.84 6.52
C ARG A 35 -8.21 0.82 5.19
N ALA A 36 -9.43 1.35 5.19
CA ALA A 36 -10.26 1.38 4.00
C ALA A 36 -9.61 2.19 2.87
N ALA A 37 -9.09 3.38 3.16
CA ALA A 37 -8.42 4.22 2.16
C ALA A 37 -7.15 3.58 1.59
N THR A 38 -6.32 2.98 2.44
CA THR A 38 -5.11 2.25 1.99
C THR A 38 -5.49 1.03 1.15
N ALA A 39 -6.51 0.28 1.55
CA ALA A 39 -6.97 -0.88 0.79
C ALA A 39 -7.57 -0.50 -0.56
N VAL A 40 -8.37 0.57 -0.62
CA VAL A 40 -8.89 1.10 -1.89
C VAL A 40 -7.73 1.50 -2.80
N LEU A 41 -6.70 2.15 -2.27
CA LEU A 41 -5.53 2.54 -3.04
C LEU A 41 -4.83 1.32 -3.68
N PHE A 42 -4.63 0.23 -2.93
CA PHE A 42 -3.95 -0.97 -3.43
C PHE A 42 -4.85 -1.85 -4.30
N LEU A 43 -6.12 -2.04 -3.95
CA LEU A 43 -7.05 -2.89 -4.70
C LEU A 43 -7.52 -2.22 -6.00
N ILE A 44 -7.90 -0.95 -5.91
CA ILE A 44 -8.49 -0.22 -7.04
C ILE A 44 -7.41 0.57 -7.74
N GLY A 45 -6.67 1.40 -7.00
CA GLY A 45 -5.64 2.27 -7.58
C GLY A 45 -4.40 1.53 -8.11
N GLY A 46 -4.09 0.35 -7.57
CA GLY A 46 -3.01 -0.51 -8.05
C GLY A 46 -3.57 -1.67 -8.88
N ALA A 47 -4.02 -2.73 -8.21
CA ALA A 47 -4.31 -4.00 -8.85
C ALA A 47 -5.31 -3.88 -10.01
N LEU A 48 -6.46 -3.20 -9.81
CA LEU A 48 -7.46 -3.04 -10.86
C LEU A 48 -6.94 -2.17 -12.03
N VAL A 49 -6.21 -1.09 -11.75
CA VAL A 49 -5.61 -0.25 -12.80
C VAL A 49 -4.64 -1.06 -13.65
N HIS A 50 -3.77 -1.86 -13.02
CA HIS A 50 -2.84 -2.74 -13.73
C HIS A 50 -3.57 -3.81 -14.56
N VAL A 51 -4.63 -4.42 -14.02
CA VAL A 51 -5.48 -5.37 -14.77
C VAL A 51 -6.09 -4.69 -16.00
N ILE A 52 -6.70 -3.51 -15.82
CA ILE A 52 -7.30 -2.76 -16.94
C ILE A 52 -6.23 -2.48 -17.99
N ASN A 53 -5.07 -1.96 -17.58
CA ASN A 53 -4.00 -1.62 -18.50
C ASN A 53 -3.54 -2.83 -19.31
N LEU A 54 -3.30 -3.98 -18.67
CA LEU A 54 -2.91 -5.21 -19.37
C LEU A 54 -3.99 -5.70 -20.34
N VAL A 55 -5.26 -5.72 -19.93
CA VAL A 55 -6.37 -6.20 -20.78
C VAL A 55 -6.63 -5.26 -21.96
N THR A 56 -6.35 -3.96 -21.81
CA THR A 56 -6.45 -2.98 -22.91
C THR A 56 -5.20 -2.88 -23.77
N GLY A 57 -4.19 -3.72 -23.55
CA GLY A 57 -2.95 -3.74 -24.35
C GLY A 57 -1.95 -2.63 -24.02
N GLY A 58 -1.97 -2.13 -22.78
CA GLY A 58 -1.02 -1.14 -22.29
C GLY A 58 0.42 -1.68 -22.24
N ASP A 59 1.37 -0.78 -22.47
CA ASP A 59 2.79 -1.09 -22.52
C ASP A 59 3.51 -0.58 -21.27
N TYR A 60 4.25 -1.47 -20.60
CA TYR A 60 5.06 -1.14 -19.43
C TYR A 60 6.54 -0.89 -19.74
N THR A 61 7.00 -1.04 -20.98
CA THR A 61 8.44 -0.96 -21.32
C THR A 61 9.10 0.34 -20.88
N SER A 62 8.39 1.47 -20.96
CA SER A 62 8.88 2.81 -20.60
C SER A 62 8.61 3.21 -19.15
N PHE A 63 8.02 2.33 -18.32
CA PHE A 63 7.66 2.67 -16.94
C PHE A 63 8.86 3.13 -16.10
N ALA A 64 10.03 2.52 -16.31
CA ALA A 64 11.25 2.84 -15.57
C ALA A 64 12.13 3.91 -16.24
N ASP A 65 11.63 4.61 -17.27
CA ASP A 65 12.36 5.70 -17.93
C ASP A 65 12.74 6.85 -16.96
N PRO A 66 11.91 7.20 -15.95
CA PRO A 66 12.27 8.22 -14.96
C PRO A 66 13.17 7.73 -13.82
N ALA A 67 13.59 6.46 -13.83
CA ALA A 67 14.29 5.85 -12.69
C ALA A 67 15.56 6.61 -12.30
N HIS A 68 15.89 6.60 -11.00
CA HIS A 68 17.06 7.31 -10.48
C HIS A 68 18.38 6.75 -10.98
N PHE A 69 18.40 5.46 -11.31
CA PHE A 69 19.61 4.75 -11.72
C PHE A 69 19.39 4.08 -13.06
N GLN A 70 20.33 4.26 -13.97
CA GLN A 70 20.26 3.70 -15.32
C GLN A 70 20.11 2.17 -15.31
N TRP A 71 20.78 1.48 -14.39
CA TRP A 71 20.67 0.01 -14.29
C TRP A 71 19.23 -0.46 -13.99
N VAL A 72 18.40 0.37 -13.32
CA VAL A 72 16.99 0.06 -13.08
C VAL A 72 16.21 0.15 -14.40
N THR A 73 16.42 1.21 -15.18
CA THR A 73 15.81 1.37 -16.50
C THR A 73 16.21 0.23 -17.45
N ASP A 74 17.50 -0.10 -17.51
CA ASP A 74 18.04 -1.15 -18.38
C ASP A 74 17.47 -2.52 -17.96
N THR A 75 17.54 -2.86 -16.66
CA THR A 75 16.98 -4.13 -16.14
C THR A 75 15.48 -4.23 -16.41
N TRP A 76 14.72 -3.14 -16.25
CA TRP A 76 13.29 -3.14 -16.53
C TRP A 76 13.00 -3.41 -17.99
N ARG A 77 13.69 -2.74 -18.91
CA ARG A 77 13.52 -2.94 -20.36
C ARG A 77 13.95 -4.33 -20.81
N ASP A 78 14.99 -4.89 -20.22
CA ASP A 78 15.53 -6.20 -20.62
C ASP A 78 14.74 -7.37 -20.02
N VAL A 79 14.22 -7.22 -18.81
CA VAL A 79 13.57 -8.31 -18.06
C VAL A 79 12.05 -8.14 -18.01
N VAL A 80 11.56 -6.97 -17.57
CA VAL A 80 10.13 -6.75 -17.32
C VAL A 80 9.40 -6.48 -18.62
N GLY A 81 9.92 -5.64 -19.51
CA GLY A 81 9.29 -5.31 -20.80
C GLY A 81 8.86 -6.55 -21.61
N PRO A 82 9.80 -7.47 -21.95
CA PRO A 82 9.49 -8.68 -22.70
C PRO A 82 8.56 -9.65 -21.97
N ASN A 83 8.53 -9.59 -20.64
CA ASN A 83 7.78 -10.52 -19.79
C ASN A 83 6.70 -9.79 -18.96
N GLN A 84 6.15 -8.69 -19.48
CA GLN A 84 5.29 -7.80 -18.68
C GLN A 84 4.05 -8.49 -18.11
N LEU A 85 3.46 -9.45 -18.83
CA LEU A 85 2.32 -10.23 -18.34
C LEU A 85 2.65 -10.99 -17.05
N LEU A 86 3.87 -11.55 -16.95
CA LEU A 86 4.31 -12.27 -15.76
C LEU A 86 4.56 -11.30 -14.61
N PHE A 87 5.41 -10.29 -14.82
CA PHE A 87 5.84 -9.41 -13.73
C PHE A 87 4.76 -8.45 -13.25
N ILE A 88 3.98 -7.87 -14.17
CA ILE A 88 2.83 -7.04 -13.80
C ILE A 88 1.70 -7.91 -13.25
N GLY A 89 1.53 -9.14 -13.74
CA GLY A 89 0.62 -10.12 -13.13
C GLY A 89 0.97 -10.45 -11.68
N LEU A 90 2.25 -10.68 -11.39
CA LEU A 90 2.75 -10.87 -10.02
C LEU A 90 2.53 -9.63 -9.15
N LEU A 91 2.76 -8.43 -9.70
CA LEU A 91 2.48 -7.18 -9.02
C LEU A 91 0.99 -7.05 -8.65
N ILE A 92 0.09 -7.33 -9.59
CA ILE A 92 -1.37 -7.33 -9.35
C ILE A 92 -1.73 -8.26 -8.19
N VAL A 93 -1.21 -9.49 -8.20
CA VAL A 93 -1.47 -10.48 -7.13
C VAL A 93 -0.95 -9.98 -5.79
N PHE A 94 0.25 -9.40 -5.78
CA PHE A 94 0.84 -8.81 -4.59
C PHE A 94 -0.02 -7.66 -4.04
N GLU A 95 -0.37 -6.68 -4.88
CA GLU A 95 -1.16 -5.52 -4.47
C GLU A 95 -2.55 -5.92 -4.00
N ALA A 96 -3.19 -6.87 -4.69
CA ALA A 96 -4.47 -7.43 -4.28
C ALA A 96 -4.36 -8.10 -2.91
N THR A 97 -3.34 -8.92 -2.70
CA THR A 97 -3.10 -9.61 -1.43
C THR A 97 -2.87 -8.61 -0.30
N VAL A 98 -2.02 -7.60 -0.52
CA VAL A 98 -1.73 -6.54 0.46
C VAL A 98 -2.99 -5.75 0.79
N GLY A 99 -3.78 -5.34 -0.20
CA GLY A 99 -5.04 -4.63 0.00
C GLY A 99 -6.05 -5.44 0.82
N LEU A 100 -6.18 -6.75 0.54
CA LEU A 100 -7.02 -7.66 1.31
C LEU A 100 -6.51 -7.86 2.74
N LEU A 101 -5.19 -7.98 2.94
CA LEU A 101 -4.58 -8.08 4.27
C LEU A 101 -4.87 -6.83 5.10
N VAL A 102 -4.77 -5.63 4.52
CA VAL A 102 -5.05 -4.35 5.21
C VAL A 102 -6.48 -4.31 5.76
N ILE A 103 -7.48 -4.85 5.06
CA ILE A 103 -8.88 -4.87 5.55
C ILE A 103 -9.19 -6.08 6.45
N SER A 104 -8.32 -7.08 6.55
CA SER A 104 -8.61 -8.34 7.27
C SER A 104 -8.64 -8.24 8.79
N GLY A 105 -8.01 -7.22 9.39
CA GLY A 105 -7.97 -6.99 10.83
C GLY A 105 -6.82 -7.68 11.55
N GLY A 106 -6.50 -7.17 12.75
CA GLY A 106 -5.50 -7.75 13.64
C GLY A 106 -4.11 -7.86 13.03
N HIS A 107 -3.44 -9.00 13.26
CA HIS A 107 -2.09 -9.25 12.73
C HIS A 107 -2.03 -9.26 11.19
N ARG A 108 -3.11 -9.63 10.51
CA ARG A 108 -3.17 -9.63 9.04
C ARG A 108 -3.07 -8.20 8.49
N THR A 109 -3.74 -7.24 9.12
CA THR A 109 -3.61 -5.82 8.76
C THR A 109 -2.20 -5.30 8.98
N GLN A 110 -1.51 -5.73 10.05
CA GLN A 110 -0.12 -5.36 10.28
C GLN A 110 0.80 -5.89 9.17
N LEU A 111 0.61 -7.14 8.73
CA LEU A 111 1.33 -7.70 7.58
C LEU A 111 1.00 -6.95 6.29
N GLY A 112 -0.27 -6.56 6.09
CA GLY A 112 -0.69 -5.71 4.98
C GLY A 112 0.09 -4.39 4.96
N TYR A 113 0.13 -3.66 6.07
CA TYR A 113 0.90 -2.41 6.16
C TYR A 113 2.40 -2.59 5.98
N LEU A 114 2.98 -3.69 6.46
CA LEU A 114 4.39 -4.02 6.17
C LEU A 114 4.61 -4.25 4.67
N GLY A 115 3.67 -4.92 4.00
CA GLY A 115 3.68 -5.08 2.54
C GLY A 115 3.60 -3.75 1.81
N VAL A 116 2.70 -2.84 2.23
CA VAL A 116 2.60 -1.48 1.67
C VAL A 116 3.92 -0.71 1.84
N ILE A 117 4.53 -0.77 3.02
CA ILE A 117 5.81 -0.11 3.29
C ILE A 117 6.91 -0.69 2.39
N ALA A 118 7.01 -2.02 2.30
CA ALA A 118 7.99 -2.69 1.45
C ALA A 118 7.81 -2.29 -0.03
N PHE A 119 6.56 -2.18 -0.49
CA PHE A 119 6.25 -1.70 -1.83
C PHE A 119 6.73 -0.27 -2.05
N TYR A 120 6.43 0.67 -1.14
CA TYR A 120 6.92 2.04 -1.25
C TYR A 120 8.46 2.13 -1.21
N LEU A 121 9.12 1.29 -0.42
CA LEU A 121 10.58 1.19 -0.39
C LEU A 121 11.19 0.56 -1.65
N ALA A 122 10.41 -0.10 -2.49
CA ALA A 122 10.84 -0.49 -3.84
C ALA A 122 10.49 0.60 -4.87
N LEU A 123 9.33 1.24 -4.72
CA LEU A 123 8.78 2.21 -5.66
C LEU A 123 9.66 3.45 -5.83
N TRP A 124 10.39 3.89 -4.80
CA TRP A 124 11.25 5.08 -4.91
C TRP A 124 12.32 4.95 -6.00
N LEU A 125 12.71 3.74 -6.41
CA LEU A 125 13.69 3.53 -7.47
C LEU A 125 13.25 4.07 -8.83
N PHE A 126 11.93 4.19 -9.05
CA PHE A 126 11.33 4.45 -10.35
C PHE A 126 11.23 5.94 -10.74
N GLY A 127 11.60 6.85 -9.85
CA GLY A 127 11.78 8.24 -10.23
C GLY A 127 11.53 9.26 -9.12
N PRO A 128 11.75 10.55 -9.43
CA PRO A 128 11.64 11.63 -8.45
C PRO A 128 10.21 11.86 -7.96
N ILE A 129 9.20 11.63 -8.80
CA ILE A 129 7.79 11.78 -8.40
C ILE A 129 7.42 10.67 -7.40
N GLU A 130 7.83 9.44 -7.70
CA GLU A 130 7.68 8.27 -6.85
C GLU A 130 8.38 8.47 -5.52
N LEU A 131 9.62 9.00 -5.52
CA LEU A 131 10.33 9.35 -4.30
C LEU A 131 9.54 10.32 -3.41
N VAL A 132 9.00 11.39 -3.97
CA VAL A 132 8.17 12.34 -3.21
C VAL A 132 6.95 11.64 -2.62
N PHE A 133 6.25 10.84 -3.43
CA PHE A 133 5.10 10.08 -2.96
C PHE A 133 5.46 9.13 -1.81
N VAL A 134 6.57 8.40 -1.94
CA VAL A 134 7.09 7.46 -0.93
C VAL A 134 7.40 8.20 0.37
N LEU A 135 8.11 9.33 0.32
CA LEU A 135 8.44 10.11 1.52
C LEU A 135 7.18 10.60 2.24
N VAL A 136 6.16 11.03 1.49
CA VAL A 136 4.88 11.48 2.04
C VAL A 136 4.09 10.31 2.65
N MET A 137 4.08 9.15 1.99
CA MET A 137 3.23 8.03 2.37
C MET A 137 3.86 7.07 3.39
N LEU A 138 5.19 7.06 3.56
CA LEU A 138 5.82 6.20 4.56
C LEU A 138 5.43 6.59 5.99
N VAL A 139 5.38 7.89 6.30
CA VAL A 139 4.99 8.39 7.63
C VAL A 139 3.58 7.89 8.04
N PRO A 140 2.51 8.09 7.26
CA PRO A 140 1.19 7.62 7.63
C PRO A 140 1.10 6.09 7.72
N MET A 141 1.85 5.34 6.90
CA MET A 141 1.89 3.88 7.00
C MET A 141 2.49 3.41 8.32
N VAL A 142 3.59 4.03 8.76
CA VAL A 142 4.20 3.72 10.05
C VAL A 142 3.25 4.07 11.21
N LEU A 143 2.54 5.20 11.13
CA LEU A 143 1.56 5.61 12.14
C LEU A 143 0.37 4.62 12.22
N LEU A 144 -0.18 4.20 11.08
CA LEU A 144 -1.26 3.22 11.03
C LEU A 144 -0.81 1.85 11.56
N LEU A 145 0.38 1.39 11.18
CA LEU A 145 0.96 0.16 11.70
C LEU A 145 1.14 0.21 13.22
N ARG A 146 1.65 1.32 13.76
CA ARG A 146 1.78 1.52 15.21
C ARG A 146 0.42 1.50 15.91
N ALA A 147 -0.58 2.16 15.34
CA ALA A 147 -1.93 2.19 15.89
C ALA A 147 -2.58 0.79 15.90
N GLU A 148 -2.40 -0.01 14.85
CA GLU A 148 -2.90 -1.39 14.79
C GLU A 148 -2.16 -2.32 15.76
N ARG A 149 -0.84 -2.17 15.91
CA ARG A 149 -0.08 -2.91 16.93
C ARG A 149 -0.59 -2.62 18.33
N HIS A 150 -0.82 -1.35 18.65
CA HIS A 150 -1.38 -0.98 19.95
C HIS A 150 -2.77 -1.57 20.16
N ALA A 151 -3.66 -1.47 19.16
CA ALA A 151 -5.01 -1.98 19.24
C ALA A 151 -5.10 -3.50 19.44
N VAL A 152 -4.15 -4.27 18.91
CA VAL A 152 -4.07 -5.72 19.13
C VAL A 152 -3.57 -6.06 20.53
N MET A 153 -2.68 -5.26 21.11
CA MET A 153 -2.11 -5.52 22.44
C MET A 153 -3.07 -5.19 23.59
N THR A 154 -3.90 -4.14 23.46
CA THR A 154 -4.79 -3.69 24.54
C THR A 154 -5.79 -4.76 25.02
N PRO A 155 -6.47 -5.53 24.14
CA PRO A 155 -7.33 -6.63 24.57
C PRO A 155 -6.57 -7.76 25.28
N THR A 156 -5.34 -8.08 24.82
CA THR A 156 -4.51 -9.15 25.39
C THR A 156 -4.07 -8.85 26.83
N VAL A 157 -3.76 -7.59 27.14
CA VAL A 157 -3.33 -7.16 28.49
C VAL A 157 -4.49 -7.23 29.49
N ILE A 158 -5.70 -6.82 29.10
CA ILE A 158 -6.87 -6.86 29.98
C ILE A 158 -7.23 -8.30 30.36
N ALA A 159 -7.25 -9.22 29.38
CA ALA A 159 -7.53 -10.63 29.63
C ALA A 159 -6.47 -11.31 30.53
N GLY A 160 -5.19 -10.95 30.37
CA GLY A 160 -4.11 -11.47 31.22
C GLY A 160 -4.13 -10.94 32.66
N SER A 161 -4.66 -9.74 32.88
CA SER A 161 -4.84 -9.15 34.20
C SER A 161 -5.96 -9.84 34.98
N GLU A 162 -7.12 -10.10 34.34
CA GLU A 162 -8.24 -10.78 34.99
C GLU A 162 -7.91 -12.23 35.39
N ALA A 163 -7.16 -12.95 34.55
CA ALA A 163 -6.71 -14.32 34.85
C ALA A 163 -5.73 -14.42 36.03
N LYS A 164 -5.05 -13.31 36.39
CA LYS A 164 -4.09 -13.27 37.51
C LYS A 164 -4.75 -12.89 38.84
N VAL A 165 -5.91 -12.23 38.81
CA VAL A 165 -6.66 -11.83 40.01
C VAL A 165 -7.51 -12.98 40.57
N THR A 166 -7.81 -13.99 39.75
CA THR A 166 -8.66 -15.14 40.12
C THR A 166 -7.86 -16.37 40.59
N ARG A 167 -6.54 -16.26 40.77
CA ARG A 167 -5.65 -17.28 41.35
C ARG A 167 -5.06 -16.78 42.66
#